data_AF-A0A356F605-F1
#
_entry.id   AF-A0A356F605-F1
#
_cell.length_a   1.000
_cell.length_b   1.000
_cell.length_c   1.000
_cell.angle_alpha   90.00
_cell.angle_beta   90.00
_cell.angle_gamma   90.00
#
_symmetry.space_group_name_H-M   'P 1'
#
loop_
_entity.id
_entity.type
_entity.pdbx_description
1 polymer ?
#
loop_
_entity_poly.entity_id
_entity_poly.type
_entity_poly.pdbx_seq_one_letter_code
_entity_poly.pdbx_strand_id
1 'polypeptide(L)'
;MIEMLGVLAIIGVLSVGGIAGYSKAMNKFKTNKVADNVSMLVANIKTLYAQQNTYAGLNNGTAVSMGVVPDELGTAYSGDTATLTNAFNGPVFIKQSDSTASGDGKAFTIQFNNLSREACISLATNDWGSGY
;
A
#
# COMPACT_ATOMS: atom_id res chain seq x y z
N MET A 1 16.55 -40.20 -30.23
CA MET A 1 15.95 -38.93 -30.74
C MET A 1 14.73 -38.50 -29.91
N ILE A 2 13.88 -39.45 -29.46
CA ILE A 2 12.70 -39.18 -28.63
C ILE A 2 13.00 -38.62 -27.23
N GLU A 3 14.12 -39.00 -26.61
CA GLU A 3 14.50 -38.52 -25.26
C GLU A 3 14.79 -37.02 -25.22
N MET A 4 15.28 -36.46 -26.32
CA MET A 4 15.54 -35.02 -26.42
C MET A 4 14.27 -34.18 -26.58
N LEU A 5 13.20 -34.77 -27.16
CA LEU A 5 11.90 -34.10 -27.28
C LEU A 5 11.18 -34.00 -25.94
N GLY A 6 11.32 -35.01 -25.07
CA GLY A 6 10.75 -34.99 -23.72
C GLY A 6 11.35 -33.89 -22.84
N VAL A 7 12.67 -33.71 -22.89
CA VAL A 7 13.37 -32.63 -22.16
C VAL A 7 12.91 -31.25 -22.63
N LEU A 8 12.77 -31.03 -23.94
CA LEU A 8 12.33 -29.75 -24.48
C LEU A 8 10.88 -29.41 -24.10
N ALA A 9 9.99 -30.41 -24.08
CA ALA A 9 8.60 -30.23 -23.66
C ALA A 9 8.52 -29.81 -22.17
N ILE A 10 9.30 -30.44 -21.30
CA ILE A 10 9.33 -30.11 -19.87
C ILE A 10 9.90 -28.70 -19.64
N ILE A 11 10.98 -28.33 -20.33
CA ILE A 11 11.57 -26.98 -20.23
C ILE A 11 10.54 -25.92 -20.68
N GLY A 12 9.78 -26.19 -21.75
CA GLY A 12 8.74 -25.29 -22.23
C GLY A 12 7.65 -25.03 -21.19
N VAL A 13 7.10 -26.10 -20.58
CA VAL A 13 6.04 -25.99 -19.57
C VAL A 13 6.56 -25.33 -18.28
N LEU A 14 7.75 -25.70 -17.80
CA LEU A 14 8.35 -25.10 -16.60
C LEU A 14 8.67 -23.62 -16.79
N SER A 15 9.09 -23.21 -17.99
CA SER A 15 9.39 -21.80 -18.29
C SER A 15 8.12 -20.95 -18.23
N VAL A 16 7.03 -21.40 -18.89
CA VAL A 16 5.76 -20.66 -18.88
C VAL A 16 5.12 -20.69 -17.48
N GLY A 17 5.15 -21.83 -16.80
CA GLY A 17 4.65 -21.97 -15.43
C GLY A 17 5.44 -21.14 -14.41
N GLY A 18 6.77 -21.07 -14.54
CA GLY A 18 7.63 -20.29 -13.68
C GLY A 18 7.42 -18.78 -13.82
N ILE A 19 7.30 -18.27 -15.05
CA ILE A 19 7.08 -16.84 -15.31
C ILE A 19 5.71 -16.38 -14.81
N ALA A 20 4.66 -17.18 -15.05
CA ALA A 20 3.31 -16.90 -14.58
C ALA A 20 3.21 -16.99 -13.04
N GLY A 21 3.86 -18.00 -12.45
CA GLY A 21 3.94 -18.19 -11.00
C GLY A 21 4.68 -17.06 -10.30
N TYR A 22 5.82 -16.64 -10.83
CA TYR A 22 6.61 -15.52 -10.30
C TYR A 22 5.81 -14.23 -10.27
N SER A 23 5.15 -13.88 -11.38
CA SER A 23 4.36 -12.64 -11.47
C SER A 23 3.22 -12.61 -10.45
N LYS A 24 2.56 -13.76 -10.23
CA LYS A 24 1.48 -13.90 -9.24
C LYS A 24 1.99 -13.83 -7.80
N ALA A 25 3.12 -14.48 -7.51
CA ALA A 25 3.76 -14.44 -6.20
C ALA A 25 4.25 -13.03 -5.86
N MET A 26 4.87 -12.34 -6.82
CA MET A 26 5.33 -10.97 -6.65
C MET A 26 4.16 -10.01 -6.42
N ASN A 27 3.05 -10.18 -7.15
CA ASN A 27 1.84 -9.39 -6.93
C ASN A 27 1.31 -9.60 -5.50
N LYS A 28 1.22 -10.84 -5.03
CA LYS A 28 0.80 -11.16 -3.66
C LYS A 28 1.74 -10.55 -2.61
N PHE A 29 3.05 -10.65 -2.82
CA PHE A 29 4.05 -10.05 -1.93
C PHE A 29 3.86 -8.52 -1.82
N LYS A 30 3.72 -7.83 -2.96
CA LYS A 30 3.45 -6.39 -2.99
C LYS A 30 2.12 -6.03 -2.33
N THR A 31 1.06 -6.80 -2.56
CA THR A 31 -0.25 -6.58 -1.91
C THR A 31 -0.16 -6.70 -0.39
N ASN A 32 0.50 -7.74 0.12
CA ASN A 32 0.68 -7.92 1.56
C ASN A 32 1.47 -6.75 2.16
N LYS A 33 2.55 -6.32 1.50
CA LYS A 33 3.32 -5.15 1.91
C LYS A 33 2.44 -3.89 1.97
N VAL A 34 1.59 -3.67 0.98
CA VAL A 34 0.63 -2.54 1.03
C VAL A 34 -0.34 -2.69 2.21
N ALA A 35 -0.82 -3.89 2.51
CA ALA A 35 -1.72 -4.12 3.64
C ALA A 35 -1.07 -3.81 4.99
N ASP A 36 0.17 -4.25 5.17
CA ASP A 36 0.96 -3.96 6.37
C ASP A 36 1.19 -2.44 6.52
N ASN A 37 1.54 -1.77 5.42
CA ASN A 37 1.73 -0.32 5.39
C ASN A 37 0.46 0.46 5.75
N VAL A 38 -0.71 0.05 5.22
CA VAL A 38 -2.00 0.66 5.58
C VAL A 38 -2.27 0.49 7.07
N SER A 39 -2.09 -0.71 7.60
CA SER A 39 -2.35 -1.02 9.01
C SER A 39 -1.46 -0.21 9.94
N MET A 40 -0.17 -0.12 9.62
CA MET A 40 0.80 0.68 10.36
C MET A 40 0.49 2.18 10.30
N LEU A 41 0.18 2.71 9.12
CA LEU A 41 -0.21 4.12 8.96
C LEU A 41 -1.45 4.45 9.79
N VAL A 42 -2.49 3.62 9.71
CA VAL A 42 -3.73 3.83 10.48
C VAL A 42 -3.45 3.82 11.98
N ALA A 43 -2.68 2.85 12.47
CA ALA A 43 -2.32 2.77 13.88
C ALA A 43 -1.51 4.00 14.34
N ASN A 44 -0.44 4.34 13.61
CA ASN A 44 0.45 5.44 13.97
C ASN A 44 -0.27 6.80 13.93
N ILE A 45 -1.08 7.05 12.89
CA ILE A 45 -1.85 8.30 12.77
C ILE A 45 -2.87 8.41 13.90
N LYS A 46 -3.61 7.32 14.22
CA LYS A 46 -4.55 7.31 15.34
C LYS A 46 -3.84 7.56 16.68
N THR A 47 -2.70 6.92 16.93
CA THR A 47 -1.92 7.11 18.17
C THR A 47 -1.40 8.54 18.29
N LEU A 48 -0.85 9.10 17.21
CA LEU A 48 -0.29 10.45 17.18
C LEU A 48 -1.36 11.52 17.42
N TYR A 49 -2.55 11.34 16.84
CA TYR A 49 -3.68 12.26 16.98
C TYR A 49 -4.64 11.85 18.10
N ALA A 50 -4.33 10.85 18.94
CA ALA A 50 -5.22 10.36 19.98
C ALA A 50 -5.61 11.43 21.01
N GLN A 51 -4.72 12.40 21.24
CA GLN A 51 -4.95 13.54 22.14
C GLN A 51 -5.61 14.73 21.44
N GLN A 52 -5.73 14.69 20.11
CA GLN A 52 -6.31 15.76 19.30
C GLN A 52 -7.74 15.38 18.90
N ASN A 53 -8.64 16.35 18.92
CA ASN A 53 -10.03 16.11 18.50
C ASN A 53 -10.21 16.10 16.97
N THR A 54 -9.19 16.56 16.22
CA THR A 54 -9.21 16.66 14.77
C THR A 54 -7.84 16.29 14.19
N TYR A 55 -7.82 15.87 12.92
CA TYR A 55 -6.61 15.59 12.15
C TYR A 55 -6.06 16.85 11.45
N ALA A 56 -6.22 18.01 12.08
CA ALA A 56 -5.79 19.30 11.55
C ALA A 56 -4.33 19.27 11.08
N GLY A 57 -4.09 19.70 9.83
CA GLY A 57 -2.74 19.77 9.26
C GLY A 57 -2.13 18.43 8.87
N LEU A 58 -2.88 17.33 8.93
CA LEU A 58 -2.45 16.04 8.42
C LEU A 58 -2.33 16.10 6.89
N ASN A 59 -1.10 15.99 6.40
CA ASN A 59 -0.76 15.81 4.99
C ASN A 59 0.49 14.91 4.88
N ASN A 60 0.89 14.52 3.66
CA ASN A 60 2.08 13.69 3.44
C ASN A 60 3.35 14.25 4.09
N GLY A 61 3.63 15.54 3.93
CA GLY A 61 4.82 16.19 4.48
C GLY A 61 4.83 16.10 6.00
N THR A 62 3.71 16.45 6.64
CA THR A 62 3.59 16.38 8.10
C THR A 62 3.68 14.94 8.60
N ALA A 63 3.02 13.98 7.93
CA ALA A 63 3.09 12.57 8.30
C ALA A 63 4.51 12.01 8.25
N VAL A 64 5.28 12.38 7.22
CA VAL A 64 6.69 12.00 7.10
C VAL A 64 7.54 12.68 8.18
N SER A 65 7.35 13.98 8.41
CA SER A 65 8.11 14.73 9.44
C SER A 65 7.87 14.23 10.86
N MET A 66 6.69 13.66 11.12
CA MET A 66 6.32 13.08 12.41
C MET A 66 6.74 11.61 12.55
N GLY A 67 7.38 11.02 11.52
CA GLY A 67 7.88 9.65 11.56
C GLY A 67 6.80 8.57 11.63
N VAL A 68 5.55 8.90 11.26
CA VAL A 68 4.45 7.92 11.26
C VAL A 68 4.37 7.09 9.98
N VAL A 69 5.09 7.53 8.94
CA VAL A 69 5.17 6.86 7.64
C VAL A 69 6.21 5.74 7.70
N PRO A 70 5.86 4.50 7.34
CA PRO A 70 6.81 3.40 7.27
C PRO A 70 7.91 3.67 6.25
N ASP A 71 9.16 3.32 6.57
CA ASP A 71 10.33 3.42 5.66
C ASP A 71 10.17 2.61 4.37
N GLU A 72 9.26 1.64 4.39
CA GLU A 72 8.94 0.79 3.25
C GLU A 72 8.29 1.55 2.09
N LEU A 73 7.60 2.65 2.41
CA LEU A 73 7.10 3.56 1.40
C LEU A 73 8.27 4.39 0.90
N GLY A 74 8.47 4.42 -0.42
CA GLY A 74 9.50 5.27 -0.99
C GLY A 74 9.13 6.72 -0.70
N THR A 75 9.97 7.40 0.08
CA THR A 75 9.84 8.80 0.42
C THR A 75 10.77 9.61 -0.48
N ALA A 76 10.21 10.59 -1.19
CA ALA A 76 11.00 11.58 -1.90
C ALA A 76 10.53 12.97 -1.52
N TYR A 77 11.48 13.89 -1.39
CA TYR A 77 11.23 15.26 -0.96
C TYR A 77 11.47 16.22 -2.12
N SER A 78 10.53 17.13 -2.33
CA SER A 78 10.68 18.26 -3.22
C SER A 78 10.36 19.53 -2.43
N GLY A 79 11.40 20.11 -1.81
CA GLY A 79 11.22 21.15 -0.78
C GLY A 79 10.47 20.60 0.43
N ASP A 80 9.45 21.32 0.90
CA ASP A 80 8.62 20.92 2.05
C ASP A 80 7.55 19.87 1.69
N THR A 81 7.44 19.48 0.42
CA THR A 81 6.45 18.48 -0.02
C THR A 81 7.07 17.09 -0.06
N ALA A 82 6.51 16.18 0.72
CA ALA A 82 6.87 14.76 0.67
C ALA A 82 5.94 13.99 -0.30
N THR A 83 6.54 13.29 -1.25
CA THR A 83 5.85 12.33 -2.11
C THR A 83 6.10 10.92 -1.60
N LEU A 84 5.02 10.16 -1.45
CA LEU A 84 5.05 8.77 -0.98
C LEU A 84 4.76 7.83 -2.14
N THR A 85 5.49 6.74 -2.23
CA THR A 85 5.31 5.72 -3.26
C THR A 85 5.11 4.34 -2.64
N ASN A 86 4.13 3.60 -3.17
CA ASN A 86 3.83 2.24 -2.73
C ASN A 86 4.64 1.17 -3.49
N ALA A 87 4.50 -0.09 -3.10
CA ALA A 87 5.18 -1.23 -3.73
C ALA A 87 4.85 -1.46 -5.23
N PHE A 88 3.81 -0.80 -5.74
CA PHE A 88 3.39 -0.79 -7.14
C PHE A 88 3.86 0.46 -7.91
N ASN A 89 4.76 1.26 -7.32
CA ASN A 89 5.24 2.54 -7.85
C ASN A 89 4.10 3.56 -8.05
N GLY A 90 3.01 3.41 -7.30
CA GLY A 90 1.90 4.36 -7.28
C GLY A 90 2.05 5.39 -6.17
N PRO A 91 1.53 6.62 -6.37
CA PRO A 91 1.57 7.63 -5.32
C PRO A 91 0.62 7.27 -4.18
N VAL A 92 1.03 7.60 -2.96
CA VAL A 92 0.23 7.49 -1.73
C VAL A 92 -0.09 8.88 -1.20
N PHE A 93 -1.35 9.11 -0.88
CA PHE A 93 -1.82 10.37 -0.30
C PHE A 93 -2.41 10.14 1.07
N ILE A 94 -1.99 10.94 2.03
CA ILE A 94 -2.49 10.99 3.40
C ILE A 94 -2.99 12.41 3.60
N LYS A 95 -4.26 12.54 3.99
CA LYS A 95 -4.87 13.84 4.28
C LYS A 95 -5.97 13.74 5.32
N GLN A 96 -6.18 14.82 6.04
CA GLN A 96 -7.41 15.07 6.77
C GLN A 96 -8.64 14.95 5.85
N SER A 97 -9.74 14.48 6.42
CA SER A 97 -11.05 14.43 5.79
C SER A 97 -12.14 14.80 6.80
N ASP A 98 -13.30 15.17 6.28
CA ASP A 98 -14.50 15.37 7.09
C ASP A 98 -15.09 14.00 7.47
N SER A 99 -15.65 13.90 8.69
CA SER A 99 -16.32 12.70 9.19
C SER A 99 -17.84 12.78 9.05
N THR A 100 -18.48 13.75 9.69
CA THR A 100 -19.95 13.89 9.74
C THR A 100 -20.44 15.26 9.33
N ALA A 101 -19.68 16.31 9.64
CA ALA A 101 -19.98 17.68 9.24
C ALA A 101 -18.86 18.25 8.35
N SER A 102 -19.23 19.09 7.40
CA SER A 102 -18.24 19.75 6.53
C SER A 102 -17.31 20.63 7.35
N GLY A 103 -16.01 20.44 7.17
CA GLY A 103 -14.95 21.14 7.90
C GLY A 103 -14.69 20.63 9.32
N ASP A 104 -15.26 19.51 9.75
CA ASP A 104 -15.01 18.98 11.09
C ASP A 104 -13.57 18.44 11.26
N GLY A 105 -12.92 18.00 10.18
CA GLY A 105 -11.57 17.44 10.20
C GLY A 105 -11.41 16.23 11.13
N LYS A 106 -12.49 15.52 11.45
CA LYS A 106 -12.48 14.41 12.42
C LYS A 106 -12.16 13.06 11.80
N ALA A 107 -11.95 13.01 10.49
CA ALA A 107 -11.50 11.84 9.77
C ALA A 107 -10.16 12.09 9.08
N PHE A 108 -9.57 11.01 8.60
CA PHE A 108 -8.46 11.06 7.66
C PHE A 108 -8.67 10.01 6.58
N THR A 109 -8.02 10.22 5.45
CA THR A 109 -8.03 9.28 4.33
C THR A 109 -6.60 8.93 3.96
N ILE A 110 -6.40 7.66 3.65
CA ILE A 110 -5.17 7.16 3.06
C ILE A 110 -5.53 6.57 1.70
N GLN A 111 -4.92 7.08 0.64
CA GLN A 111 -5.20 6.68 -0.72
C GLN A 111 -3.95 6.09 -1.36
N PHE A 112 -4.02 4.81 -1.73
CA PHE A 112 -2.99 4.13 -2.51
C PHE A 112 -3.43 4.04 -3.96
N ASN A 113 -2.70 4.67 -4.88
CA ASN A 113 -3.02 4.65 -6.31
C ASN A 113 -2.15 3.64 -7.07
N ASN A 114 -2.51 3.40 -8.34
CA ASN A 114 -1.80 2.52 -9.27
C ASN A 114 -1.57 1.08 -8.75
N LEU A 115 -2.50 0.56 -7.97
CA LEU A 115 -2.50 -0.84 -7.55
C LEU A 115 -2.91 -1.75 -8.72
N SER A 116 -2.42 -2.98 -8.75
CA SER A 116 -2.95 -3.98 -9.67
C SER A 116 -4.43 -4.26 -9.37
N ARG A 117 -5.19 -4.72 -10.37
CA ARG A 117 -6.61 -5.05 -10.20
C ARG A 117 -6.83 -6.07 -9.09
N GLU A 118 -5.99 -7.10 -9.07
CA GLU A 118 -6.04 -8.17 -8.08
C GLU A 118 -5.70 -7.67 -6.68
N ALA A 119 -4.69 -6.79 -6.55
CA ALA A 119 -4.34 -6.17 -5.28
C ALA A 119 -5.48 -5.29 -4.76
N CYS A 120 -6.06 -4.46 -5.62
CA CYS A 120 -7.18 -3.58 -5.28
C CYS A 120 -8.38 -4.37 -4.75
N ILE A 121 -8.79 -5.44 -5.45
CA ILE A 121 -9.88 -6.31 -5.00
C ILE A 121 -9.53 -6.97 -3.66
N SER A 122 -8.34 -7.57 -3.55
CA SER A 122 -7.91 -8.26 -2.34
C SER A 122 -7.84 -7.34 -1.12
N LEU A 123 -7.39 -6.10 -1.30
CA LEU A 123 -7.33 -5.10 -0.24
C LEU A 123 -8.72 -4.56 0.09
N ALA A 124 -9.58 -4.31 -0.90
CA ALA A 124 -10.93 -3.80 -0.66
C ALA A 124 -11.83 -4.82 0.06
N THR A 125 -11.64 -6.11 -0.19
CA THR A 125 -12.37 -7.18 0.50
C THR A 125 -11.72 -7.59 1.82
N ASN A 126 -10.58 -7.01 2.17
CA ASN A 126 -9.92 -7.28 3.43
C ASN A 126 -10.71 -6.66 4.58
N ASP A 127 -10.66 -7.30 5.74
CA ASP A 127 -11.28 -6.75 6.94
C ASP A 127 -10.34 -5.76 7.62
N TRP A 128 -10.70 -4.47 7.56
CA TRP A 128 -9.91 -3.37 8.12
C TRP A 128 -10.40 -2.91 9.50
N GLY A 129 -11.46 -3.54 10.04
CA GLY A 129 -12.25 -2.97 11.12
C GLY A 129 -12.63 -3.92 12.26
N SER A 130 -12.41 -5.23 12.15
CA SER A 130 -12.77 -6.18 13.23
C SER A 130 -11.76 -6.31 14.37
N GLY A 131 -10.63 -5.59 14.30
CA GLY A 131 -9.53 -5.69 15.27
C GLY A 131 -9.43 -4.58 16.31
N TYR A 132 -10.49 -3.80 16.55
CA TYR A 132 -10.54 -2.76 17.58
C TYR A 132 -11.78 -2.92 18.47
#